data_AF-A0A9P6A060-F1
#
_entry.id   AF-A0A9P6A060-F1
#
_cell.length_a   1.000
_cell.length_b   1.000
_cell.length_c   1.000
_cell.angle_alpha   90.00
_cell.angle_beta   90.00
_cell.angle_gamma   90.00
#
_symmetry.space_group_name_H-M   'P 1'
#
loop_
_entity.id
_entity.type
_entity.pdbx_description
1 polymer ?
#
loop_
_entity_poly.entity_id
_entity_poly.type
_entity_poly.pdbx_seq_one_letter_code
_entity_poly.pdbx_strand_id
1 'polypeptide(L)'
;MCWLSCLTLLATLLLPCYTLDPVQVTVPALPSSKNVVHPNFLGISLKLSFLDEYFGKNTSSILPAVINYLQTIQACTSNVPLCLWIGSNLNG
;
A
#
# COMPACT_ATOMS: atom_id res chain seq x y z
N MET A 1 7.92 -52.72 26.56
CA MET A 1 8.56 -51.48 27.03
C MET A 1 9.03 -50.56 25.88
N CYS A 2 8.54 -50.74 24.63
CA CYS A 2 8.97 -49.92 23.47
C CYS A 2 8.09 -48.69 23.18
N TRP A 3 6.91 -48.59 23.81
CA TRP A 3 5.94 -47.53 23.48
C TRP A 3 6.29 -46.16 24.09
N LEU A 4 6.91 -46.15 25.28
CA LEU A 4 7.36 -44.91 25.91
C LEU A 4 8.48 -44.23 25.11
N SER A 5 9.37 -45.00 24.49
CA SER A 5 10.51 -44.46 23.73
C SER A 5 10.10 -43.75 22.44
N CYS A 6 9.01 -44.19 21.79
CA CYS A 6 8.47 -43.53 20.60
C CYS A 6 7.77 -42.21 20.94
N LEU A 7 7.10 -42.11 22.10
CA LEU A 7 6.39 -40.90 22.50
C LEU A 7 7.37 -39.74 22.82
N THR A 8 8.52 -40.06 23.42
CA THR A 8 9.57 -39.07 23.73
C THR A 8 10.32 -38.59 22.48
N LEU A 9 10.45 -39.43 21.45
CA LEU A 9 11.09 -39.06 20.19
C LEU A 9 10.20 -38.14 19.34
N LEU A 10 8.88 -38.28 19.44
CA LEU A 10 7.93 -37.42 18.74
C LEU A 10 7.80 -36.03 19.39
N ALA A 11 7.94 -35.95 20.72
CA ALA A 11 7.88 -34.69 21.46
C ALA A 11 9.10 -33.78 21.22
N THR A 12 10.25 -34.35 20.87
CA THR A 12 11.49 -33.58 20.59
C THR A 12 11.58 -33.09 19.14
N LEU A 13 10.78 -33.66 18.23
CA LEU A 13 10.72 -33.23 16.83
C LEU A 13 9.76 -32.05 16.59
N LEU A 14 8.91 -31.74 17.57
CA LEU A 14 7.94 -30.65 17.46
C LEU A 14 8.58 -29.32 17.92
N LEU A 15 9.20 -28.67 16.93
CA LEU A 15 9.44 -27.23 16.83
C LEU A 15 10.52 -26.60 17.74
N PRO A 16 11.73 -26.35 17.21
CA PRO A 16 12.40 -25.11 17.57
C PRO A 16 11.56 -23.95 17.03
N CYS A 17 10.81 -23.28 17.89
CA CYS A 17 10.26 -21.97 17.60
C CYS A 17 11.44 -20.99 17.52
N TYR A 18 11.89 -20.69 16.30
CA TYR A 18 12.88 -19.63 16.09
C TYR A 18 12.20 -18.29 16.38
N THR A 19 12.51 -17.71 17.53
CA THR A 19 12.22 -16.30 17.79
C THR A 19 13.24 -15.48 17.00
N LEU A 20 12.82 -14.89 15.88
CA LEU A 20 13.62 -13.84 15.26
C LEU A 20 13.63 -12.65 16.21
N ASP A 21 14.81 -12.30 16.71
CA ASP A 21 14.98 -11.11 17.54
C ASP A 21 14.55 -9.89 16.71
N PRO A 22 13.68 -9.00 17.23
CA PRO A 22 13.23 -7.84 16.47
C PRO A 22 14.44 -6.97 16.12
N VAL A 23 14.62 -6.70 14.82
CA VAL A 23 15.64 -5.74 14.38
C VAL A 23 15.28 -4.38 14.97
N GLN A 24 16.11 -3.93 15.92
CA GLN A 24 15.99 -2.61 16.52
C GLN A 24 16.35 -1.57 15.45
N VAL A 25 15.33 -0.93 14.88
CA VAL A 25 15.50 0.22 13.99
C VAL A 25 15.62 1.47 14.86
N THR A 26 16.82 2.02 14.95
CA THR A 26 17.04 3.31 15.63
C THR A 26 16.76 4.45 14.66
N VAL A 27 15.66 5.16 14.87
CA VAL A 27 15.38 6.41 14.15
C VAL A 27 16.13 7.53 14.89
N PRO A 28 17.07 8.24 14.23
CA PRO A 28 17.81 9.31 14.88
C PRO A 28 16.86 10.44 15.28
N ALA A 29 17.02 10.97 16.50
CA ALA A 29 16.19 12.04 17.04
C ALA A 29 16.33 13.36 16.27
N LEU A 30 17.44 13.54 15.55
CA LEU A 30 17.67 14.67 14.67
C LEU A 30 17.84 14.18 13.23
N PRO A 31 17.15 14.80 12.27
CA PRO A 31 17.35 14.47 10.86
C PRO A 31 18.76 14.88 10.43
N SER A 32 19.50 13.96 9.82
CA SER A 32 20.83 14.23 9.24
C SER A 32 20.77 15.09 7.97
N SER A 33 19.59 15.19 7.35
CA SER A 33 19.34 15.99 6.14
C SER A 33 17.89 16.48 6.09
N LYS A 34 17.66 17.58 5.37
CA LYS A 34 16.31 18.08 5.07
C LYS A 34 15.90 17.65 3.67
N ASN A 35 15.33 16.45 3.55
CA ASN A 35 14.59 16.07 2.34
C ASN A 35 13.17 16.62 2.45
N VAL A 36 12.95 17.81 1.88
CA VAL A 36 11.61 18.41 1.83
C VAL A 36 10.91 17.88 0.60
N VAL A 37 9.89 17.06 0.85
CA VAL A 37 9.00 16.58 -0.21
C VAL A 37 8.05 17.70 -0.59
N HIS A 38 8.06 18.11 -1.87
CA HIS A 38 7.17 19.15 -2.35
C HIS A 38 5.71 18.68 -2.34
N PRO A 39 4.74 19.58 -2.13
CA PRO A 39 3.35 19.29 -2.44
C PRO A 39 3.21 18.79 -3.89
N ASN A 40 2.30 17.84 -4.14
CA ASN A 40 2.17 17.04 -5.37
C ASN A 40 3.22 15.94 -5.61
N PHE A 41 4.07 15.60 -4.64
CA PHE A 41 4.97 14.45 -4.77
C PHE A 41 4.21 13.13 -5.01
N LEU A 42 3.07 12.97 -4.34
CA LEU A 42 2.12 11.91 -4.63
C LEU A 42 1.16 12.41 -5.71
N GLY A 43 1.26 11.82 -6.89
CA GLY A 43 0.39 12.11 -8.02
C GLY A 43 -0.50 10.91 -8.37
N ILE A 44 -1.65 11.18 -8.97
CA ILE A 44 -2.56 10.17 -9.50
C ILE A 44 -2.47 10.22 -11.02
N SER A 45 -2.31 9.07 -11.67
CA SER A 45 -2.35 8.98 -13.13
C SER A 45 -3.55 8.15 -13.56
N LEU A 46 -4.38 8.73 -14.43
CA LEU A 46 -5.51 8.07 -15.07
C LEU A 46 -5.18 7.84 -16.53
N LYS A 47 -5.37 6.61 -16.99
CA LYS A 47 -5.21 6.28 -18.39
C LYS A 47 -6.45 6.68 -19.17
N LEU A 48 -6.25 7.46 -20.23
CA LEU A 48 -7.31 8.05 -21.04
C LEU A 48 -8.29 6.99 -21.58
N SER A 49 -7.79 5.81 -21.95
CA SER A 49 -8.59 4.71 -22.48
C SER A 49 -9.64 4.16 -21.49
N PHE A 50 -9.49 4.41 -20.19
CA PHE A 50 -10.41 3.93 -19.17
C PHE A 50 -11.31 5.03 -18.59
N LEU A 51 -11.25 6.27 -19.11
CA LEU A 51 -12.10 7.35 -18.57
C LEU A 51 -13.59 7.06 -18.76
N ASP A 52 -14.00 6.53 -19.91
CA ASP A 52 -15.42 6.19 -20.15
C ASP A 52 -15.87 5.02 -19.26
N GLU A 53 -14.98 4.11 -18.89
CA GLU A 53 -15.30 3.01 -17.95
C GLU A 53 -15.49 3.52 -16.51
N TYR A 54 -14.67 4.50 -16.09
CA TYR A 54 -14.67 5.00 -14.71
C TYR A 54 -15.67 6.13 -14.46
N PHE A 55 -15.80 7.05 -15.41
CA PHE A 55 -16.62 8.25 -15.27
C PHE A 55 -17.90 8.19 -16.11
N GLY A 56 -17.94 7.32 -17.11
CA GLY A 56 -19.06 7.21 -18.05
C GLY A 56 -19.33 8.51 -18.82
N LYS A 57 -20.51 8.55 -19.44
CA LYS A 57 -20.92 9.67 -20.31
C LYS A 57 -21.54 10.83 -19.57
N ASN A 58 -21.94 10.62 -18.32
CA ASN A 58 -22.57 11.61 -17.46
C ASN A 58 -22.27 11.34 -15.98
N THR A 59 -22.49 12.35 -15.13
CA THR A 59 -22.14 12.27 -13.70
C THR A 59 -22.86 11.15 -12.94
N SER A 60 -24.06 10.78 -13.38
CA SER A 60 -24.83 9.67 -12.81
C SER A 60 -24.26 8.28 -13.16
N SER A 61 -23.36 8.21 -14.15
CA SER A 61 -22.72 6.97 -14.59
C SER A 61 -21.31 6.76 -14.02
N ILE A 62 -20.82 7.69 -13.19
CA ILE A 62 -19.52 7.54 -12.52
C ILE A 62 -19.61 6.34 -11.58
N LEU A 63 -18.63 5.44 -11.69
CA LEU A 63 -18.59 4.25 -10.86
C LEU A 63 -18.48 4.64 -9.36
N PRO A 64 -19.34 4.10 -8.47
CA PRO A 64 -19.28 4.45 -7.04
C PRO A 64 -17.92 4.18 -6.40
N ALA A 65 -17.19 3.16 -6.88
CA ALA A 65 -15.83 2.88 -6.44
C ALA A 65 -14.86 4.04 -6.73
N VAL A 66 -15.00 4.71 -7.87
CA VAL A 66 -14.17 5.88 -8.25
C VAL A 66 -14.49 7.05 -7.34
N ILE A 67 -15.76 7.28 -7.03
CA ILE A 67 -16.19 8.32 -6.09
C ILE A 67 -15.58 8.07 -4.71
N ASN A 68 -15.73 6.86 -4.18
CA ASN A 68 -15.19 6.47 -2.87
C ASN A 68 -13.66 6.60 -2.82
N TYR A 69 -12.97 6.20 -3.89
CA TYR A 69 -11.52 6.34 -4.01
C TYR A 69 -11.08 7.80 -3.96
N LEU A 70 -11.69 8.68 -4.76
CA LEU A 70 -11.34 10.09 -4.79
C LEU A 70 -11.68 10.82 -3.48
N GLN A 71 -12.81 10.48 -2.84
CA GLN A 71 -13.17 11.01 -1.52
C GLN A 71 -12.17 10.58 -0.44
N THR A 72 -11.73 9.33 -0.47
CA THR A 72 -10.73 8.82 0.48
C THR A 72 -9.42 9.57 0.33
N ILE A 73 -8.98 9.78 -0.91
CA ILE A 73 -7.77 10.55 -1.17
C ILE A 73 -7.92 11.99 -0.68
N GLN A 74 -9.03 12.65 -1.01
CA GLN A 74 -9.30 14.01 -0.55
C GLN A 74 -9.26 14.12 0.98
N ALA A 75 -9.83 13.14 1.69
CA ALA A 75 -9.80 13.09 3.15
C ALA A 75 -8.38 12.95 3.70
N CYS A 76 -7.51 12.17 3.05
CA CYS A 76 -6.12 12.00 3.43
C CYS A 76 -5.24 13.22 3.11
N THR A 77 -5.63 14.03 2.12
CA THR A 77 -4.79 15.12 1.59
C THR A 77 -5.44 16.50 1.72
N SER A 78 -6.39 16.70 2.63
CA SER A 78 -7.32 17.85 2.59
C SER A 78 -6.66 19.24 2.49
N ASN A 79 -5.39 19.37 2.88
CA ASN A 79 -4.63 20.62 2.89
C ASN A 79 -3.38 20.58 1.99
N VAL A 80 -3.21 19.55 1.17
CA VAL A 80 -2.05 19.38 0.28
C VAL A 80 -2.57 19.25 -1.16
N PRO A 81 -2.12 20.11 -2.09
CA PRO A 81 -2.49 19.94 -3.49
C PRO A 81 -2.02 18.58 -4.02
N LEU A 82 -2.88 17.97 -4.83
CA LEU A 82 -2.64 16.72 -5.56
C LEU A 82 -2.56 17.01 -7.05
N CYS A 83 -1.63 16.35 -7.72
CA CYS A 83 -1.52 16.43 -9.17
C CYS A 83 -2.22 15.22 -9.81
N LEU A 84 -3.20 15.50 -10.67
CA LEU A 84 -3.90 14.51 -11.47
C LEU A 84 -3.38 14.59 -12.92
N TRP A 85 -2.83 13.48 -13.40
CA TRP A 85 -2.37 13.34 -14.78
C TRP A 85 -3.33 12.47 -15.55
N ILE A 86 -3.73 12.92 -16.74
CA ILE A 86 -4.52 12.13 -17.68
C ILE A 86 -3.67 11.93 -18.93
N GLY A 87 -3.40 10.68 -19.27
CA GLY A 87 -2.48 10.36 -20.37
C GLY A 87 -2.88 9.13 -21.15
N SER A 88 -2.43 9.07 -22.41
CA SER A 88 -2.46 7.86 -23.24
C SER A 88 -1.11 7.17 -23.19
N ASN A 89 -1.06 5.87 -23.55
CA ASN A 89 0.22 5.26 -23.90
C ASN A 89 0.73 5.94 -25.18
N LEU A 90 2.00 6.35 -25.19
CA LEU A 90 2.63 7.06 -26.31
C LEU A 90 2.94 6.15 -27.52
N ASN A 91 2.64 4.85 -27.43
CA ASN A 91 2.76 3.92 -28.55
C ASN A 91 1.39 3.76 -29.23
N GLY A 92 1.13 4.63 -30.20
CA GLY A 92 0.10 4.48 -31.23
C GLY A 92 0.76 4.53 -32.59
#